data_AF-A0A158NB36-F1
#
_entry.id   AF-A0A158NB36-F1
#
_cell.length_a   1.000
_cell.length_b   1.000
_cell.length_c   1.000
_cell.angle_alpha   90.00
_cell.angle_beta   90.00
_cell.angle_gamma   90.00
#
_symmetry.space_group_name_H-M   'P 1'
#
loop_
_entity.id
_entity.type
_entity.pdbx_description
1 polymer ?
#
loop_
_entity_poly.entity_id
_entity_poly.type
_entity_poly.pdbx_seq_one_letter_code
_entity_poly.pdbx_strand_id
1 'polypeptide(L)'
;MARMVFLFSFLILYCWRSESSASRSRRQILPSLPISFPFGGTFKLVVGFAVPIELSGRIVVYGQNFQFQYSLPPNATFFTSSSRRRRKSVSWNERMTIYRLLEDEFERRGIDGKECMKKNICETAMTFLEDEGLVGELLHLLFTPRKSDTPLDSEYLQALEFGREYHDCSRIYKSCLPGQGILDQISKII
;
A
#
# COMPACT_ATOMS: atom_id res chain seq x y z
N MET A 1 24.39 -9.38 -30.65
CA MET A 1 24.18 -8.69 -29.36
C MET A 1 22.89 -7.88 -29.46
N ALA A 2 21.77 -8.44 -29.00
CA ALA A 2 20.48 -7.78 -29.09
C ALA A 2 20.32 -6.81 -27.91
N ARG A 3 20.25 -5.51 -28.20
CA ARG A 3 19.86 -4.49 -27.22
C ARG A 3 18.35 -4.57 -27.04
N MET A 4 17.88 -5.20 -25.97
CA MET A 4 16.47 -5.14 -25.58
C MET A 4 16.19 -3.77 -24.94
N VAL A 5 15.59 -2.88 -25.72
CA VAL A 5 15.04 -1.61 -25.21
C VAL A 5 13.59 -1.88 -24.83
N PHE A 6 13.31 -2.04 -23.53
CA PHE A 6 11.94 -2.11 -23.03
C PHE A 6 11.36 -0.69 -22.94
N LEU A 7 10.65 -0.27 -23.99
CA LEU A 7 9.83 0.95 -23.96
C LEU A 7 8.51 0.66 -23.24
N PHE A 8 8.49 0.84 -21.92
CA PHE A 8 7.25 0.89 -21.15
C PHE A 8 6.56 2.25 -21.38
N SER A 9 5.74 2.34 -22.42
CA SER A 9 4.86 3.50 -22.63
C SER A 9 3.59 3.33 -21.80
N PHE A 10 3.58 3.89 -20.59
CA PHE A 10 2.36 4.08 -19.81
C PHE A 10 1.60 5.28 -20.40
N LEU A 11 0.65 5.01 -21.30
CA LEU A 11 -0.34 5.99 -21.74
C LEU A 11 -1.36 6.18 -20.60
N ILE A 12 -1.02 7.03 -19.62
CA ILE A 12 -1.97 7.50 -18.61
C ILE A 12 -2.76 8.65 -19.25
N LEU A 13 -3.98 8.36 -19.70
CA LEU A 13 -4.97 9.39 -20.03
C LEU A 13 -5.36 10.12 -18.74
N TYR A 14 -4.64 11.20 -18.42
CA TYR A 14 -5.05 12.13 -17.38
C TYR A 14 -6.25 12.94 -17.85
N CYS A 15 -7.47 12.48 -17.56
CA CYS A 15 -8.63 13.36 -17.53
C CYS A 15 -8.55 14.20 -16.25
N TRP A 16 -8.00 15.41 -16.37
CA TRP A 16 -8.00 16.38 -15.28
C TRP A 16 -9.42 16.92 -15.10
N ARG A 17 -10.16 16.36 -14.15
CA ARG A 17 -11.45 16.88 -13.70
C ARG A 17 -11.18 17.87 -12.58
N SER A 18 -11.37 19.16 -12.86
CA SER A 18 -11.35 20.21 -11.83
C SER A 18 -12.56 20.01 -10.91
N GLU A 19 -12.32 19.53 -9.69
CA GLU A 19 -13.34 19.49 -8.63
C GLU A 19 -13.32 20.80 -7.85
N SER A 20 -14.43 21.53 -7.92
CA SER A 20 -14.73 22.64 -7.03
C SER A 20 -14.97 22.10 -5.61
N SER A 21 -14.16 22.58 -4.65
CA SER A 21 -14.27 22.25 -3.22
C SER A 21 -15.62 22.65 -2.65
N ALA A 22 -16.57 21.72 -2.62
CA ALA A 22 -17.74 21.78 -1.76
C ALA A 22 -17.37 21.17 -0.41
N SER A 23 -17.17 22.03 0.59
CA SER A 23 -16.99 21.66 2.00
C SER A 23 -18.12 20.71 2.44
N ARG A 24 -17.81 19.42 2.59
CA ARG A 24 -18.77 18.40 3.02
C ARG A 24 -18.74 18.29 4.53
N SER A 25 -19.77 18.84 5.14
CA SER A 25 -20.09 18.73 6.56
C SER A 25 -19.92 17.29 7.09
N ARG A 26 -19.16 17.21 8.19
CA ARG A 26 -19.00 16.12 9.16
C ARG A 26 -19.97 14.96 8.94
N ARG A 27 -19.56 13.97 8.14
CA ARG A 27 -20.27 12.68 8.06
C ARG A 27 -20.06 11.97 9.39
N GLN A 28 -21.15 11.80 10.14
CA GLN A 28 -21.21 10.83 11.22
C GLN A 28 -20.69 9.49 10.70
N ILE A 29 -19.82 8.86 11.48
CA ILE A 29 -19.20 7.56 11.22
C ILE A 29 -20.31 6.52 11.15
N LEU A 30 -20.94 6.40 9.99
CA LEU A 30 -21.82 5.29 9.68
C LEU A 30 -20.89 4.08 9.45
N PRO A 31 -21.14 2.93 10.08
CA PRO A 31 -20.38 1.72 9.76
C PRO A 31 -20.39 1.54 8.25
N SER A 32 -19.20 1.35 7.66
CA SER A 32 -19.04 1.10 6.23
C SER A 32 -20.09 0.10 5.77
N LEU A 33 -20.89 0.46 4.76
CA LEU A 33 -21.90 -0.46 4.23
C LEU A 33 -21.17 -1.74 3.84
N PRO A 34 -21.51 -2.89 4.44
CA PRO A 34 -20.86 -4.14 4.10
C PRO A 34 -21.21 -4.44 2.65
N ILE A 35 -20.20 -4.50 1.79
CA ILE A 35 -20.32 -4.89 0.38
C ILE A 35 -20.79 -6.35 0.37
N SER A 36 -22.11 -6.54 0.34
CA SER A 36 -22.76 -7.84 0.30
C SER A 36 -23.56 -7.94 -0.98
N PHE A 37 -23.41 -9.04 -1.70
CA PHE A 37 -24.07 -9.28 -2.98
C PHE A 37 -25.13 -10.38 -2.75
N PRO A 38 -26.34 -10.02 -2.29
CA PRO A 38 -27.35 -11.00 -1.86
C PRO A 38 -27.83 -11.91 -3.00
N PHE A 39 -27.68 -11.46 -4.25
CA PHE A 39 -28.03 -12.23 -5.46
C PHE A 39 -26.81 -12.96 -6.06
N GLY A 40 -25.70 -13.03 -5.32
CA GLY A 40 -24.43 -13.57 -5.79
C GLY A 40 -23.66 -12.58 -6.67
N GLY A 41 -22.39 -12.88 -6.89
CA GLY A 41 -21.51 -12.11 -7.77
C GLY A 41 -20.11 -12.73 -7.79
N THR A 42 -19.38 -12.53 -8.88
CA THR A 42 -17.98 -12.94 -9.00
C THR A 42 -17.13 -11.73 -9.32
N PHE A 43 -16.13 -11.48 -8.49
CA PHE A 43 -15.10 -10.50 -8.79
C PHE A 43 -14.02 -11.20 -9.62
N LYS A 44 -13.70 -10.65 -10.79
CA LYS A 44 -12.72 -11.21 -11.71
C LYS A 44 -11.63 -10.17 -11.98
N LEU A 45 -10.42 -10.45 -11.49
CA LEU A 45 -9.23 -9.68 -11.83
C LEU A 45 -8.53 -10.38 -12.99
N VAL A 46 -8.35 -9.68 -14.11
CA VAL A 46 -7.63 -10.18 -15.27
C VAL A 46 -6.38 -9.35 -15.45
N VAL A 47 -5.21 -9.98 -15.32
CA VAL A 47 -3.91 -9.37 -15.55
C VAL A 47 -3.30 -10.03 -16.77
N GLY A 48 -3.08 -9.24 -17.82
CA GLY A 48 -2.50 -9.72 -19.06
C GLY A 48 -1.24 -8.96 -19.43
N PHE A 49 -0.29 -9.64 -20.06
CA PHE A 49 0.84 -9.00 -20.73
C PHE A 49 0.99 -9.53 -22.15
N ALA A 50 1.44 -8.69 -23.06
CA ALA A 50 1.73 -9.06 -24.45
C ALA A 50 3.12 -8.56 -24.83
N VAL A 51 3.94 -9.46 -25.36
CA VAL A 51 5.31 -9.19 -25.79
C VAL A 51 5.43 -9.50 -27.27
N PRO A 52 5.79 -8.52 -28.12
CA PRO A 52 6.11 -8.79 -29.52
C PRO A 52 7.48 -9.48 -29.60
N ILE A 53 7.53 -10.61 -30.29
CA ILE A 53 8.73 -11.40 -30.54
C ILE A 53 8.95 -11.44 -32.06
N GLU A 54 10.11 -10.99 -32.51
CA GLU A 54 10.49 -11.09 -33.92
C GLU A 54 11.07 -12.47 -34.23
N LEU A 55 10.47 -13.18 -35.17
CA LEU A 55 10.99 -14.43 -35.72
C LEU A 55 11.12 -14.31 -37.24
N SER A 56 12.34 -14.40 -37.75
CA SER A 56 12.64 -14.47 -39.18
C SER A 56 11.95 -13.39 -40.04
N GLY A 57 11.98 -12.14 -39.56
CA GLY A 57 11.40 -10.99 -40.25
C GLY A 57 9.87 -10.87 -40.14
N ARG A 58 9.23 -11.67 -39.27
CA ARG A 58 7.81 -11.56 -38.93
C ARG A 58 7.66 -11.24 -37.45
N ILE A 59 6.73 -10.33 -37.12
CA ILE A 59 6.41 -9.99 -35.74
C ILE A 59 5.31 -10.96 -35.25
N VAL A 60 5.61 -11.73 -34.20
CA VAL A 60 4.66 -12.61 -33.52
C VAL A 60 4.41 -12.06 -32.13
N VAL A 61 3.16 -11.73 -31.80
CA VAL A 61 2.82 -11.21 -30.47
C VAL A 61 2.48 -12.37 -29.54
N TYR A 62 3.30 -12.58 -28.52
CA TYR A 62 3.05 -13.54 -27.46
C TYR A 62 2.29 -12.87 -26.32
N GLY A 63 1.05 -13.29 -26.08
CA GLY A 63 0.18 -12.74 -25.02
C GLY A 63 -0.17 -13.77 -23.97
N GLN A 64 -0.07 -13.41 -22.70
CA GLN A 64 -0.45 -14.23 -21.55
C GLN A 64 -1.48 -13.49 -20.70
N ASN A 65 -2.51 -14.22 -20.23
CA ASN A 65 -3.57 -13.68 -19.36
C ASN A 65 -3.74 -14.54 -18.11
N PHE A 66 -3.57 -13.94 -16.95
CA PHE A 66 -3.86 -14.51 -15.64
C PHE A 66 -5.23 -14.02 -15.19
N GLN A 67 -6.11 -14.95 -14.83
CA GLN A 67 -7.47 -14.65 -14.42
C GLN A 67 -7.66 -15.15 -12.99
N PHE A 68 -7.95 -14.23 -12.09
CA PHE A 68 -8.29 -14.52 -10.71
C PHE A 68 -9.79 -14.30 -10.51
N GLN A 69 -10.52 -15.36 -10.19
CA GLN A 69 -11.96 -15.31 -9.99
C GLN A 69 -12.28 -15.60 -8.52
N TYR A 70 -12.95 -14.66 -7.87
CA TYR A 70 -13.35 -14.73 -6.48
C TYR A 70 -14.87 -14.64 -6.38
N SER A 71 -15.49 -15.64 -5.76
CA SER A 71 -16.92 -15.58 -5.43
C SER A 71 -17.14 -14.57 -4.31
N LEU A 72 -18.05 -13.64 -4.53
CA LEU A 72 -18.37 -12.60 -3.57
C LEU A 72 -19.30 -13.17 -2.49
N PRO A 73 -19.10 -12.80 -1.21
CA PRO A 73 -19.91 -13.34 -0.12
C PRO A 73 -21.35 -12.81 -0.20
N PRO A 74 -22.35 -13.69 -0.07
CA PRO A 74 -23.76 -13.31 -0.20
C PRO A 74 -24.28 -12.56 1.03
N ASN A 75 -23.56 -12.55 2.15
CA ASN A 75 -24.04 -11.99 3.42
C ASN A 75 -22.99 -11.12 4.12
N ALA A 76 -23.43 -9.97 4.62
CA ALA A 76 -22.66 -9.04 5.43
C ALA A 76 -22.13 -9.65 6.74
N THR A 77 -22.77 -10.70 7.27
CA THR A 77 -22.27 -11.41 8.47
C THR A 77 -20.89 -12.02 8.26
N PHE A 78 -20.50 -12.33 7.03
CA PHE A 78 -19.15 -12.77 6.70
C PHE A 78 -18.09 -11.72 7.09
N PHE A 79 -18.40 -10.44 6.89
CA PHE A 79 -17.51 -9.33 7.23
C PHE A 79 -17.68 -8.85 8.67
N THR A 80 -18.87 -8.96 9.28
CA THR A 80 -19.10 -8.48 10.66
C THR A 80 -18.69 -9.49 11.75
N SER A 81 -18.86 -10.80 11.49
CA SER A 81 -18.35 -11.84 12.39
C SER A 81 -16.83 -11.92 12.36
N SER A 82 -16.24 -11.65 11.17
CA SER A 82 -14.81 -11.55 11.01
C SER A 82 -14.27 -10.20 11.47
N SER A 83 -14.94 -9.05 11.34
CA SER A 83 -14.34 -7.76 11.74
C SER A 83 -14.09 -7.64 13.26
N ARG A 84 -14.92 -8.27 14.11
CA ARG A 84 -14.64 -8.38 15.55
C ARG A 84 -13.52 -9.36 15.90
N ARG A 85 -13.27 -10.36 15.04
CA ARG A 85 -12.23 -11.40 15.26
C ARG A 85 -10.95 -11.20 14.41
N ARG A 86 -10.98 -10.39 13.37
CA ARG A 86 -9.94 -10.12 12.35
C ARG A 86 -9.34 -8.71 12.50
N ARG A 87 -9.96 -7.83 13.29
CA ARG A 87 -9.19 -6.81 14.04
C ARG A 87 -8.29 -7.45 15.11
N LYS A 88 -8.42 -8.75 15.38
CA LYS A 88 -7.43 -9.56 16.10
C LYS A 88 -6.61 -10.35 15.06
N SER A 89 -5.29 -10.19 15.13
CA SER A 89 -4.27 -10.97 14.41
C SER A 89 -4.37 -11.06 12.88
N VAL A 90 -3.98 -9.99 12.18
CA VAL A 90 -2.97 -10.22 11.12
C VAL A 90 -1.74 -10.69 11.90
N SER A 91 -1.30 -11.92 11.64
CA SER A 91 -0.22 -12.58 12.38
C SER A 91 0.97 -11.64 12.44
N TRP A 92 1.51 -11.38 13.63
CA TRP A 92 2.63 -10.48 13.83
C TRP A 92 3.85 -10.82 12.96
N ASN A 93 4.00 -12.09 12.59
CA ASN A 93 5.01 -12.53 11.62
C ASN A 93 4.85 -11.86 10.26
N GLU A 94 3.63 -11.66 9.75
CA GLU A 94 3.42 -11.16 8.39
C GLU A 94 3.85 -9.70 8.23
N ARG A 95 3.53 -8.83 9.21
CA ARG A 95 4.02 -7.43 9.19
C ARG A 95 5.52 -7.36 9.39
N MET A 96 6.06 -8.16 10.30
CA MET A 96 7.49 -8.18 10.55
C MET A 96 8.28 -8.67 9.33
N THR A 97 7.73 -9.64 8.57
CA THR A 97 8.30 -10.05 7.28
C THR A 97 8.33 -8.88 6.29
N ILE A 98 7.27 -8.07 6.23
CA ILE A 98 7.23 -6.89 5.36
C ILE A 98 8.25 -5.85 5.81
N TYR A 99 8.38 -5.59 7.11
CA TYR A 99 9.33 -4.61 7.64
C TYR A 99 10.76 -5.02 7.31
N ARG A 100 11.12 -6.29 7.56
CA ARG A 100 12.44 -6.83 7.20
C ARG A 100 12.70 -6.76 5.70
N LEU A 101 11.69 -7.05 4.88
CA LEU A 101 11.84 -6.96 3.42
C LEU A 101 12.10 -5.52 2.96
N LEU A 102 11.45 -4.54 3.59
CA LEU A 102 11.68 -3.12 3.32
C LEU A 102 13.05 -2.65 3.84
N GLU A 103 13.44 -3.07 5.05
CA GLU A 103 14.76 -2.82 5.61
C GLU A 103 15.86 -3.34 4.68
N ASP A 104 15.79 -4.62 4.27
CA ASP A 104 16.75 -5.24 3.35
C ASP A 104 16.81 -4.49 2.00
N GLU A 105 15.67 -4.02 1.50
CA GLU A 105 15.61 -3.26 0.24
C GLU A 105 16.27 -1.88 0.37
N PHE A 106 16.09 -1.19 1.50
CA PHE A 106 16.78 0.06 1.79
C PHE A 106 18.29 -0.17 1.97
N GLU A 107 18.70 -1.23 2.67
CA GLU A 107 20.10 -1.58 2.86
C GLU A 107 20.80 -1.90 1.52
N ARG A 108 20.11 -2.60 0.61
CA ARG A 108 20.61 -2.85 -0.76
C ARG A 108 20.87 -1.56 -1.54
N ARG A 109 20.17 -0.48 -1.21
CA ARG A 109 20.35 0.85 -1.81
C ARG A 109 21.42 1.68 -1.10
N GLY A 110 22.08 1.13 -0.08
CA GLY A 110 23.09 1.83 0.72
C GLY A 110 22.49 2.84 1.71
N ILE A 111 21.23 2.65 2.11
CA ILE A 111 20.49 3.51 3.04
C ILE A 111 20.36 2.76 4.37
N ASP A 112 20.27 3.49 5.49
CA ASP A 112 19.92 2.88 6.79
C ASP A 112 18.46 2.39 6.77
N GLY A 113 18.28 1.09 6.54
CA GLY A 113 16.96 0.50 6.36
C GLY A 113 16.10 0.57 7.61
N LYS A 114 16.70 0.38 8.79
CA LYS A 114 15.99 0.43 10.06
C LYS A 114 15.53 1.85 10.38
N GLU A 115 16.37 2.85 10.12
CA GLU A 115 16.02 4.24 10.33
C GLU A 115 14.97 4.75 9.33
N CYS A 116 15.10 4.40 8.05
CA CYS A 116 14.08 4.71 7.06
C CYS A 116 12.75 4.02 7.37
N MET A 117 12.76 2.77 7.82
CA MET A 117 11.53 2.08 8.21
C MET A 117 10.81 2.80 9.35
N LYS A 118 11.56 3.25 10.37
CA LYS A 118 11.02 4.08 11.47
C LYS A 118 10.46 5.42 10.97
N LYS A 119 11.16 6.09 10.05
CA LYS A 119 10.69 7.35 9.44
C LYS A 119 9.36 7.18 8.71
N ASN A 120 9.21 6.13 7.90
CA ASN A 120 7.96 5.85 7.19
C ASN A 120 6.78 5.59 8.14
N ILE A 121 7.01 4.87 9.25
CA ILE A 121 5.99 4.65 10.28
C ILE A 121 5.57 5.97 10.93
N CYS A 122 6.53 6.80 11.29
CA CYS A 122 6.30 8.12 11.88
C CYS A 122 5.51 9.04 10.92
N GLU A 123 5.90 9.11 9.65
CA GLU A 123 5.21 9.91 8.62
C GLU A 123 3.81 9.41 8.31
N THR A 124 3.60 8.09 8.25
CA THR A 124 2.27 7.48 8.09
C THR A 124 1.38 7.75 9.31
N ALA A 125 1.96 7.91 10.51
CA ALA A 125 1.19 8.21 11.70
C ALA A 125 0.79 9.69 11.80
N MET A 126 1.59 10.60 11.23
CA MET A 126 1.25 12.02 11.12
C MET A 126 0.13 12.28 10.10
N THR A 127 0.10 11.50 9.01
CA THR A 127 -0.81 11.69 7.88
C THR A 127 -1.90 10.61 7.87
N PHE A 128 -3.15 11.01 8.04
CA PHE A 128 -4.27 10.08 7.86
C PHE A 128 -4.44 9.79 6.37
N LEU A 129 -3.92 8.63 5.92
CA LEU A 129 -4.08 8.14 4.55
C LEU A 129 -5.52 7.68 4.23
N GLU A 130 -6.50 7.92 5.11
CA GLU A 130 -7.88 7.44 4.96
C GLU A 130 -8.60 8.05 3.74
N ASP A 131 -8.17 9.23 3.28
CA ASP A 131 -8.79 9.93 2.15
C ASP A 131 -8.25 9.50 0.77
N GLU A 132 -7.22 8.64 0.72
CA GLU A 132 -6.55 8.17 -0.53
C GLU A 132 -7.12 6.83 -1.05
N GLY A 133 -8.30 6.43 -0.57
CA GLY A 133 -8.96 5.19 -0.98
C GLY A 133 -8.28 3.91 -0.48
N LEU A 134 -8.44 2.80 -1.22
CA LEU A 134 -7.98 1.47 -0.79
C LEU A 134 -6.46 1.40 -0.54
N VAL A 135 -5.68 2.14 -1.33
CA VAL A 135 -4.21 2.15 -1.21
C VAL A 135 -3.79 2.83 0.09
N GLY A 136 -4.43 3.96 0.42
CA GLY A 136 -4.16 4.67 1.67
C GLY A 136 -4.53 3.84 2.91
N GLU A 137 -5.68 3.17 2.89
CA GLU A 137 -6.09 2.27 3.97
C GLU A 137 -5.12 1.08 4.13
N LEU A 138 -4.61 0.54 3.00
CA LEU A 138 -3.61 -0.53 3.01
C LEU A 138 -2.28 -0.06 3.60
N LEU A 139 -1.77 1.10 3.18
CA LEU A 139 -0.52 1.68 3.69
C LEU A 139 -0.63 1.97 5.19
N HIS A 140 -1.76 2.53 5.64
CA HIS A 140 -2.02 2.74 7.06
C HIS A 140 -2.03 1.41 7.84
N LEU A 141 -2.63 0.35 7.30
CA LEU A 141 -2.63 -0.99 7.90
C LEU A 141 -1.25 -1.65 7.98
N LEU A 142 -0.39 -1.37 6.98
CA LEU A 142 0.95 -1.90 6.89
C LEU A 142 1.90 -1.18 7.86
N PHE A 143 1.88 0.16 7.90
CA PHE A 143 2.80 0.98 8.69
C PHE A 143 2.31 1.36 10.09
N THR A 144 1.16 0.83 10.53
CA THR A 144 0.71 1.00 11.92
C THR A 144 1.08 -0.23 12.76
N PRO A 145 2.24 -0.23 13.45
CA PRO A 145 2.57 -1.31 14.38
C PRO A 145 1.58 -1.35 15.54
N ARG A 146 1.41 -2.54 16.14
CA ARG A 146 0.59 -2.73 17.34
C ARG A 146 1.49 -3.07 18.52
N LYS A 147 0.93 -3.26 19.71
CA LYS A 147 1.72 -3.74 20.85
C LYS A 147 1.77 -5.28 20.86
N SER A 148 2.94 -5.87 20.68
CA SER A 148 3.28 -7.24 21.12
C SER A 148 4.54 -7.21 21.98
N ASP A 149 4.77 -8.31 22.71
CA ASP A 149 5.80 -8.42 23.74
C ASP A 149 7.24 -8.62 23.20
N THR A 150 7.55 -8.30 21.93
CA THR A 150 8.91 -8.45 21.40
C THR A 150 9.69 -7.13 21.40
N PRO A 151 11.01 -7.14 21.66
CA PRO A 151 11.81 -5.92 21.81
C PRO A 151 11.95 -5.12 20.50
N LEU A 152 11.88 -5.76 19.33
CA LEU A 152 11.91 -5.07 18.03
C LEU A 152 10.64 -4.23 17.80
N ASP A 153 9.53 -4.59 18.46
CA ASP A 153 8.29 -3.81 18.41
C ASP A 153 8.42 -2.48 19.14
N SER A 154 9.31 -2.38 20.13
CA SER A 154 9.45 -1.17 20.96
C SER A 154 9.95 0.04 20.16
N GLU A 155 10.91 -0.14 19.25
CA GLU A 155 11.45 0.95 18.44
C GLU A 155 10.44 1.44 17.38
N TYR A 156 9.69 0.52 16.78
CA TYR A 156 8.67 0.85 15.79
C TYR A 156 7.42 1.47 16.44
N LEU A 157 7.06 1.02 17.65
CA LEU A 157 6.02 1.65 18.44
C LEU A 157 6.39 3.07 18.86
N GLN A 158 7.64 3.30 19.24
CA GLN A 158 8.12 4.64 19.55
C GLN A 158 8.03 5.57 18.33
N ALA A 159 8.40 5.07 17.14
CA ALA A 159 8.25 5.82 15.89
C ALA A 159 6.78 6.20 15.60
N LEU A 160 5.86 5.26 15.86
CA LEU A 160 4.42 5.50 15.73
C LEU A 160 3.95 6.58 16.71
N GLU A 161 4.43 6.56 17.96
CA GLU A 161 4.10 7.56 18.98
C GLU A 161 4.59 8.95 18.58
N PHE A 162 5.82 9.06 18.04
CA PHE A 162 6.34 10.34 17.56
C PHE A 162 5.48 10.96 16.46
N GLY A 163 5.02 10.14 15.51
CA GLY A 163 4.13 10.62 14.45
C GLY A 163 2.74 11.02 14.97
N ARG A 164 2.20 10.30 15.95
CA ARG A 164 0.91 10.66 16.58
C ARG A 164 0.97 11.96 17.37
N GLU A 165 2.12 12.28 17.94
CA GLU A 165 2.39 13.54 18.63
C GLU A 165 2.77 14.68 17.68
N TYR A 166 2.75 14.45 16.36
CA TYR A 166 3.11 15.43 15.34
C TYR A 166 4.53 15.98 15.46
N HIS A 167 5.49 15.15 15.90
CA HIS A 167 6.91 15.51 15.86
C HIS A 167 7.45 15.49 14.44
N ASP A 168 8.47 16.30 14.17
CA ASP A 168 9.15 16.32 12.87
C ASP A 168 10.01 15.05 12.67
N CYS A 169 9.41 14.04 12.04
CA CYS A 169 10.03 12.74 11.76
C CYS A 169 11.34 12.86 10.96
N SER A 170 11.48 13.87 10.10
CA SER A 170 12.71 14.10 9.34
C SER A 170 13.87 14.60 10.22
N ARG A 171 13.57 15.26 11.36
CA ARG A 171 14.59 15.65 12.34
C ARG A 171 14.97 14.52 13.29
N ILE A 172 14.02 13.64 13.60
CA ILE A 172 14.24 12.49 14.48
C ILE A 172 15.07 11.43 13.76
N TYR A 173 14.74 11.14 12.49
CA TYR A 173 15.36 10.12 11.67
C TYR A 173 16.21 10.73 10.56
N LYS A 174 17.42 11.19 10.92
CA LYS A 174 18.35 11.95 10.07
C LYS A 174 19.12 11.11 9.06
N SER A 175 19.39 9.83 9.33
CA SER A 175 20.10 8.96 8.38
C SER A 175 19.22 8.55 7.21
N CYS A 176 17.90 8.73 7.32
CA CYS A 176 16.97 8.62 6.21
C CYS A 176 16.69 10.00 5.59
N LEU A 177 17.43 10.34 4.54
CA LEU A 177 17.27 11.61 3.82
C LEU A 177 15.91 11.71 3.12
N PRO A 178 15.43 12.93 2.81
CA PRO A 178 14.21 13.12 2.02
C PRO A 178 14.33 12.41 0.66
N GLY A 179 13.29 11.70 0.23
CA GLY A 179 13.28 10.94 -1.03
C GLY A 179 13.75 9.48 -0.88
N GLN A 180 14.25 9.10 0.30
CA GLN A 180 14.67 7.73 0.58
C GLN A 180 13.54 6.87 1.18
N GLY A 181 12.51 7.49 1.75
CA GLY A 181 11.33 6.80 2.26
C GLY A 181 10.53 6.12 1.13
N ILE A 182 9.80 5.07 1.48
CA ILE A 182 8.90 4.43 0.51
C ILE A 182 7.71 5.33 0.20
N LEU A 183 7.26 6.11 1.19
CA LEU A 183 6.21 7.11 0.99
C LEU A 183 6.66 8.17 -0.02
N ASP A 184 7.87 8.71 0.11
CA ASP A 184 8.42 9.69 -0.84
C ASP A 184 8.52 9.15 -2.28
N GLN A 185 8.64 7.83 -2.45
CA GLN A 185 8.70 7.20 -3.78
C GLN A 185 7.32 7.02 -4.42
N ILE A 186 6.26 6.88 -3.61
CA ILE A 186 4.90 6.61 -4.09
C ILE A 186 4.00 7.84 -4.04
N SER A 187 4.27 8.80 -3.17
CA SER A 187 3.61 10.10 -3.10
C SER A 187 4.62 11.22 -3.32
N LYS A 188 4.47 11.96 -4.43
CA LYS A 188 4.96 13.34 -4.47
C LYS A 188 3.97 14.16 -3.66
N ILE A 189 4.34 14.54 -2.44
CA ILE A 189 3.74 15.72 -1.83
C ILE A 189 4.21 16.89 -2.70
N ILE A 190 3.31 17.37 -3.57
CA ILE A 190 3.43 18.64 -4.27
C ILE A 190 2.93 19.72 -3.31
#